data_AF-A0A284QPK4-F1
#
_entry.id   AF-A0A284QPK4-F1
#
_cell.length_a   1.000
_cell.length_b   1.000
_cell.length_c   1.000
_cell.angle_alpha   90.00
_cell.angle_beta   90.00
_cell.angle_gamma   90.00
#
_symmetry.space_group_name_H-M   'P 1'
#
loop_
_entity.id
_entity.type
_entity.pdbx_description
1 polymer ?
#
loop_
_entity_poly.entity_id
_entity_poly.type
_entity_poly.pdbx_seq_one_letter_code
_entity_poly.pdbx_strand_id
1 'polypeptide(L)'
;MPLAGPETCWTSQQGLPQFVQLAFPATTSPQTLSITFQGGFVGTECHLQVPDEAGKWTTAQTVYPEDVNRAQEFELDPAKFHEISALKIVMVASSDFFGRITIYNIELR
;
A
#
# COMPACT_ATOMS: atom_id res chain seq x y z
N MET A 1 -16.68 15.67 -9.71
CA MET A 1 -15.40 15.06 -9.34
C MET A 1 -14.85 15.83 -8.14
N PRO A 2 -14.93 15.32 -6.91
CA PRO A 2 -14.16 15.92 -5.83
C PRO A 2 -12.71 15.47 -5.99
N LEU A 3 -11.82 16.45 -6.11
CA LEU A 3 -10.38 16.28 -5.90
C LEU A 3 -10.20 15.86 -4.44
N ALA A 4 -9.49 14.76 -4.18
CA ALA A 4 -9.12 14.37 -2.83
C ALA A 4 -8.30 15.51 -2.19
N GLY A 5 -8.95 16.30 -1.33
CA GLY A 5 -8.32 17.36 -0.57
C GLY A 5 -7.49 16.79 0.59
N PRO A 6 -6.59 17.60 1.19
CA PRO A 6 -5.70 17.19 2.29
C PRO A 6 -6.41 16.81 3.60
N GLU A 7 -7.74 16.72 3.62
CA GLU A 7 -8.55 16.45 4.82
C GLU A 7 -8.87 14.96 5.04
N THR A 8 -8.44 14.05 4.15
CA THR A 8 -8.65 12.61 4.29
C THR A 8 -7.35 11.83 4.06
N CYS A 9 -6.39 11.97 4.97
CA CYS A 9 -5.16 11.17 4.97
C CYS A 9 -5.17 10.12 6.07
N TRP A 10 -4.46 9.01 5.84
CA TRP A 10 -4.07 8.08 6.91
C TRP A 10 -2.64 8.38 7.31
N THR A 11 -2.40 8.62 8.61
CA THR A 11 -1.05 8.79 9.17
C THR A 11 -0.80 7.74 10.23
N SER A 12 0.35 7.07 10.15
CA SER A 12 0.76 6.06 11.12
C SER A 12 1.27 6.67 12.42
N GLN A 13 1.39 5.84 13.45
CA GLN A 13 2.22 6.17 14.61
C GLN A 13 3.71 6.07 14.25
N GLN A 14 4.58 6.46 15.19
CA GLN A 14 6.02 6.27 15.07
C GLN A 14 6.41 4.78 15.09
N GLY A 15 7.51 4.44 14.43
CA GLY A 15 8.07 3.09 14.36
C GLY A 15 7.73 2.32 13.09
N LEU A 16 8.45 1.22 12.87
CA LEU A 16 8.29 0.32 11.73
C LEU A 16 8.22 -1.15 12.22
N PRO A 17 7.58 -2.06 11.47
CA PRO A 17 6.83 -1.80 10.24
C PRO A 17 5.46 -1.16 10.53
N GLN A 18 4.93 -0.46 9.53
CA GLN A 18 3.53 0.00 9.50
C GLN A 18 2.78 -0.77 8.43
N PHE A 19 1.45 -0.86 8.52
CA PHE A 19 0.67 -1.50 7.46
C PHE A 19 -0.71 -0.89 7.27
N VAL A 20 -1.21 -1.02 6.04
CA VAL A 20 -2.63 -0.82 5.71
C VAL A 20 -3.15 -2.13 5.14
N GLN A 21 -4.35 -2.52 5.55
CA GLN A 21 -5.03 -3.70 5.04
C GLN A 21 -6.32 -3.29 4.33
N LEU A 22 -6.48 -3.75 3.10
CA LEU A 22 -7.68 -3.62 2.28
C LEU A 22 -8.39 -4.97 2.27
N ALA A 23 -9.64 -5.01 2.69
CA ALA A 23 -10.49 -6.20 2.59
C ALA A 23 -11.54 -5.96 1.50
N PHE A 24 -11.71 -6.93 0.61
CA PHE A 24 -12.64 -6.82 -0.50
C PHE A 24 -13.94 -7.57 -0.20
N PRO A 25 -15.10 -7.02 -0.59
CA PRO A 25 -16.39 -7.70 -0.39
C PRO A 25 -16.53 -8.97 -1.26
N ALA A 26 -15.77 -9.05 -2.35
CA ALA A 26 -15.64 -10.21 -3.22
C ALA A 26 -14.19 -10.33 -3.69
N THR A 27 -13.79 -11.51 -4.15
CA THR A 27 -12.45 -11.72 -4.73
C THR A 27 -12.26 -10.83 -5.95
N THR A 28 -11.05 -10.29 -6.11
CA THR A 28 -10.69 -9.39 -7.21
C THR A 28 -9.30 -9.69 -7.74
N SER A 29 -9.01 -9.27 -8.97
CA SER A 29 -7.73 -9.51 -9.63
C SER A 29 -7.11 -8.18 -10.09
N PRO A 30 -6.60 -7.35 -9.16
CA PRO A 30 -6.06 -6.04 -9.51
C PRO A 30 -4.76 -6.20 -10.31
N GLN A 31 -4.60 -5.37 -11.33
CA GLN A 31 -3.44 -5.30 -12.20
C GLN A 31 -2.50 -4.16 -11.80
N THR A 32 -3.01 -3.13 -11.14
CA THR A 32 -2.22 -1.96 -10.77
C THR A 32 -2.57 -1.47 -9.38
N LEU A 33 -1.53 -1.15 -8.61
CA LEU A 33 -1.61 -0.45 -7.34
C LEU A 33 -1.12 0.99 -7.53
N SER A 34 -1.97 1.96 -7.24
CA SER A 34 -1.61 3.38 -7.20
C SER A 34 -1.59 3.86 -5.75
N ILE A 35 -0.48 4.42 -5.28
CA ILE A 35 -0.36 4.98 -3.93
C ILE A 35 0.16 6.41 -4.02
N THR A 36 -0.44 7.31 -3.25
CA THR A 36 0.05 8.67 -3.04
C THR A 36 0.44 8.85 -1.58
N PHE A 37 1.72 9.10 -1.33
CA PHE A 37 2.23 9.43 0.00
C PHE A 37 2.40 10.95 0.16
N GLN A 38 2.47 11.42 1.40
CA GLN A 38 3.02 12.74 1.70
C GLN A 38 4.56 12.69 1.62
N GLY A 39 5.15 13.61 0.86
CA GLY A 39 6.61 13.75 0.82
C GLY A 39 7.22 13.94 2.23
N GLY A 40 8.32 13.26 2.50
CA GLY A 40 8.98 13.16 3.81
C GLY A 40 8.38 12.13 4.78
N PHE A 41 7.29 11.44 4.40
CA PHE A 41 6.60 10.43 5.20
C PHE A 41 6.21 9.22 4.34
N VAL A 42 7.13 8.77 3.50
CA VAL A 42 6.87 7.75 2.47
C VAL A 42 7.33 6.38 2.95
N GLY A 43 6.53 5.35 2.73
CA GLY A 43 6.99 3.96 2.86
C GLY A 43 7.91 3.59 1.71
N THR A 44 9.23 3.70 1.89
CA THR A 44 10.24 3.57 0.81
C THR A 44 10.49 2.12 0.38
N GLU A 45 10.05 1.15 1.19
CA GLU A 45 9.98 -0.26 0.82
C GLU A 45 8.66 -0.84 1.35
N CYS A 46 7.84 -1.37 0.46
CA CYS A 46 6.53 -1.93 0.77
C CYS A 46 6.42 -3.39 0.31
N HIS A 47 6.09 -4.29 1.23
CA HIS A 47 5.77 -5.69 0.93
C HIS A 47 4.26 -5.81 0.76
N LEU A 48 3.84 -6.18 -0.46
CA LEU A 48 2.45 -6.47 -0.80
C LEU A 48 2.16 -7.92 -0.44
N GLN A 49 1.31 -8.11 0.56
CA GLN A 49 0.96 -9.42 1.09
C GLN A 49 -0.48 -9.78 0.75
N VAL A 50 -0.68 -11.06 0.40
CA VAL A 50 -1.99 -11.67 0.16
C VAL A 50 -2.18 -12.85 1.11
N PRO A 51 -3.42 -13.15 1.54
CA PRO A 51 -3.68 -14.34 2.34
C PRO A 51 -3.56 -15.60 1.47
N ASP A 52 -2.89 -16.63 1.97
CA ASP A 52 -2.91 -17.97 1.37
C ASP A 52 -4.22 -18.72 1.69
N GLU A 53 -4.36 -19.95 1.18
CA GLU A 53 -5.54 -20.79 1.43
C GLU A 53 -5.79 -21.09 2.93
N ALA A 54 -4.74 -21.01 3.76
CA ALA A 54 -4.83 -21.15 5.21
C ALA A 54 -5.07 -19.82 5.94
N GLY A 55 -5.23 -18.72 5.20
CA GLY A 55 -5.43 -17.37 5.73
C GLY A 55 -4.15 -16.71 6.25
N LYS A 56 -2.97 -17.28 6.00
CA LYS A 56 -1.68 -16.73 6.40
C LYS A 56 -1.21 -15.71 5.37
N TRP A 57 -0.79 -14.55 5.85
CA TRP A 57 -0.23 -13.49 5.00
C TRP A 57 1.14 -13.88 4.46
N THR A 58 1.30 -13.82 3.14
CA THR A 58 2.57 -14.08 2.45
C THR A 58 2.88 -12.94 1.49
N THR A 59 4.16 -12.56 1.38
CA THR A 59 4.58 -11.48 0.47
C THR A 59 4.54 -11.97 -0.97
N ALA A 60 3.62 -11.41 -1.75
CA ALA A 60 3.49 -11.65 -3.19
C ALA A 60 4.51 -10.83 -3.98
N GLN A 61 4.67 -9.55 -3.65
CA GLN A 61 5.51 -8.61 -4.38
C GLN A 61 6.06 -7.53 -3.46
N THR A 62 7.22 -6.99 -3.80
CA THR A 62 7.80 -5.82 -3.13
C THR A 62 7.81 -4.65 -4.09
N VAL A 63 7.42 -3.46 -3.61
CA VAL A 63 7.46 -2.21 -4.37
C VAL A 63 8.26 -1.16 -3.61
N TYR A 64 8.86 -0.22 -4.35
CA TYR A 64 9.78 0.79 -3.81
C TYR A 64 9.32 2.20 -4.20
N PRO A 65 8.39 2.81 -3.44
CA PRO A 65 7.95 4.17 -3.68
C PRO A 65 9.09 5.19 -3.48
N GLU A 66 9.15 6.18 -4.38
CA GLU A 66 10.02 7.34 -4.26
C GLU A 66 9.44 8.35 -3.26
N ASP A 67 10.31 9.15 -2.62
CA ASP A 67 9.87 10.22 -1.73
C ASP A 67 9.35 11.44 -2.50
N VAL A 68 8.11 11.31 -3.00
CA VAL A 68 7.43 12.31 -3.82
C VAL A 68 5.95 12.43 -3.44
N ASN A 69 5.41 13.64 -3.52
CA ASN A 69 3.98 13.91 -3.28
C ASN A 69 3.18 13.86 -4.59
N ARG A 70 3.12 12.67 -5.21
CA ARG A 70 2.29 12.37 -6.38
C ARG A 70 1.91 10.90 -6.39
N ALA A 71 0.89 10.55 -7.16
CA ALA A 71 0.54 9.15 -7.38
C ALA A 71 1.70 8.39 -8.04
N GLN A 72 1.98 7.21 -7.52
CA GLN A 72 2.96 6.28 -8.05
C GLN A 72 2.26 4.95 -8.33
N GLU A 73 2.44 4.42 -9.53
CA GLU A 73 1.76 3.22 -10.02
C GLU A 73 2.73 2.06 -10.08
N PHE A 74 2.28 0.91 -9.58
CA PHE A 74 3.04 -0.34 -9.58
C PHE A 74 2.21 -1.42 -10.26
N GLU A 75 2.79 -2.05 -11.28
CA GLU A 75 2.20 -3.22 -11.92
C GLU A 75 2.22 -4.41 -10.95
N LEU A 76 1.08 -5.08 -10.84
CA LEU A 76 0.90 -6.25 -9.98
C LEU A 76 1.04 -7.52 -10.82
N ASP A 77 1.78 -8.49 -10.29
CA ASP A 77 1.95 -9.80 -10.93
C ASP A 77 0.60 -10.54 -11.03
N PRO A 78 0.03 -10.74 -12.25
CA PRO A 78 -1.30 -11.32 -12.40
C PRO A 78 -1.41 -12.73 -11.83
N ALA A 79 -0.30 -13.47 -11.72
CA ALA A 79 -0.31 -14.82 -11.14
C ALA A 79 -0.43 -14.81 -9.61
N LYS A 80 -0.03 -13.71 -8.95
CA LYS A 80 -0.03 -13.59 -7.49
C LYS A 80 -1.19 -12.77 -6.94
N PHE A 81 -1.72 -11.87 -7.77
CA PHE A 81 -2.86 -11.02 -7.43
C PHE A 81 -4.12 -11.48 -8.18
N HIS A 82 -4.33 -12.80 -8.30
CA HIS A 82 -5.52 -13.40 -8.89
C HIS A 82 -6.53 -13.80 -7.81
N GLU A 83 -7.79 -13.37 -7.96
CA GLU A 83 -8.90 -13.73 -7.07
C GLU A 83 -8.60 -13.53 -5.57
N ILE A 84 -7.90 -12.44 -5.22
CA ILE A 84 -7.55 -12.14 -3.83
C ILE A 84 -8.74 -11.56 -3.07
N SER A 85 -8.90 -11.98 -1.81
CA SER A 85 -9.94 -11.47 -0.90
C SER A 85 -9.49 -10.27 -0.07
N ALA A 86 -8.18 -10.05 0.04
CA ALA A 86 -7.60 -8.94 0.75
C ALA A 86 -6.16 -8.66 0.29
N LEU A 87 -5.73 -7.41 0.48
CA LEU A 87 -4.36 -6.97 0.23
C LEU A 87 -3.84 -6.27 1.50
N LYS A 88 -2.64 -6.62 1.95
CA LYS A 88 -1.94 -5.92 3.02
C LYS A 88 -0.67 -5.29 2.48
N ILE A 89 -0.55 -3.99 2.63
CA ILE A 89 0.63 -3.21 2.25
C ILE A 89 1.45 -3.01 3.52
N VAL A 90 2.56 -3.74 3.66
CA VAL A 90 3.45 -3.63 4.82
C VAL A 90 4.63 -2.75 4.46
N MET A 91 4.69 -1.58 5.06
CA MET A 91 5.77 -0.61 4.87
C MET A 91 6.87 -0.88 5.89
N VAL A 92 7.98 -1.44 5.41
CA VAL A 92 9.10 -1.91 6.25
C VAL A 92 10.22 -0.88 6.38
N ALA A 93 10.25 0.11 5.49
CA ALA A 93 11.14 1.27 5.53
C ALA A 93 10.34 2.56 5.35
N SER A 94 10.82 3.68 5.91
CA SER A 94 10.24 5.01 5.74
C SER A 94 11.30 6.05 5.43
N SER A 95 10.92 7.12 4.72
CA SER A 95 11.76 8.32 4.56
C SER A 95 11.74 9.24 5.80
N ASP A 96 10.75 9.11 6.67
CA ASP A 96 10.72 9.81 7.96
C ASP A 96 11.66 9.12 8.96
N PHE A 97 12.49 9.91 9.66
CA PHE A 97 13.45 9.41 10.64
C PHE A 97 12.80 8.61 11.79
N PHE A 98 11.57 8.96 12.17
CA PHE A 98 10.83 8.25 13.22
C PHE A 98 9.98 7.09 12.70
N GLY A 99 10.09 6.76 11.41
CA GLY A 99 9.35 5.66 10.80
C GLY A 99 7.88 5.97 10.51
N ARG A 100 7.45 7.23 10.60
CA ARG A 100 6.06 7.60 10.34
C ARG A 100 5.76 7.54 8.84
N ILE A 101 4.51 7.27 8.51
CA ILE A 101 4.05 7.18 7.13
C ILE A 101 2.73 7.93 7.01
N THR A 102 2.56 8.70 5.94
CA THR A 102 1.30 9.38 5.61
C THR A 102 0.88 9.04 4.19
N ILE A 103 -0.32 8.51 4.04
CA ILE A 103 -0.92 8.09 2.79
C ILE A 103 -2.13 8.97 2.52
N TYR A 104 -2.14 9.61 1.35
CA TYR A 104 -3.27 10.41 0.87
C TYR A 104 -4.29 9.58 0.11
N ASN A 105 -3.83 8.61 -0.68
CA ASN A 105 -4.72 7.82 -1.52
C ASN A 105 -4.13 6.45 -1.82
N ILE A 106 -5.00 5.44 -1.90
CA ILE A 106 -4.69 4.10 -2.39
C ILE A 106 -5.80 3.72 -3.37
N GLU A 107 -5.42 3.38 -4.59
CA GLU A 107 -6.32 2.86 -5.61
C GLU A 107 -5.80 1.52 -6.14
N LEU A 108 -6.72 0.60 -6.40
CA LEU A 108 -6.47 -0.66 -7.10
C LEU A 108 -7.31 -0.66 -8.38
N ARG A 109 -6.68 -1.03 -9.51
CA ARG A 109 -7.34 -1.16 -10.81
C ARG A 109 -7.05 -2.52 -11.42
#